data_AF-A0A7C0TY74-F1
#
_entry.id   AF-A0A7C0TY74-F1
#
_cell.length_a   1.000
_cell.length_b   1.000
_cell.length_c   1.000
_cell.angle_alpha   90.00
_cell.angle_beta   90.00
_cell.angle_gamma   90.00
#
_symmetry.space_group_name_H-M   'P 1'
#
loop_
_entity.id
_entity.type
_entity.pdbx_description
1 polymer ?
#
loop_
_entity_poly.entity_id
_entity_poly.type
_entity_poly.pdbx_seq_one_letter_code
_entity_poly.pdbx_strand_id
1 'polypeptide(L)'
;MLLRDPLDHDILIDREGKVYVVVGNTHPLNYIIAYIKYVPTYRRTPWFKDGIYYERVLKVYDVRELRRNCTEYQECVYDPILDALTPILRVKDIMQHLIPSTRLKVVLKEPKDELERKLTSLCLELYSLGVSIDDLGVTGSILVGMHNPKMSDIDLVVYGWLSAKKFMEVIRHVAEPLPRTYVKRVVKREFSKRGLDPRLKDHVLPICKRFMYKG
;
A
#
# COMPACT_ATOMS: atom_id res chain seq x y z
N MET A 1 -2.01 16.49 -11.94
CA MET A 1 -2.55 16.01 -13.23
C MET A 1 -2.34 14.50 -13.35
N LEU A 2 -3.27 13.77 -13.96
CA LEU A 2 -3.18 12.32 -14.18
C LEU A 2 -2.21 12.01 -15.33
N LEU A 3 -1.27 11.10 -15.12
CA LEU A 3 -0.29 10.67 -16.12
C LEU A 3 -0.82 9.56 -17.05
N ARG A 4 -1.75 8.74 -16.53
CA ARG A 4 -2.50 7.68 -17.22
C ARG A 4 -3.79 7.43 -16.42
N ASP A 5 -4.66 6.56 -16.93
CA ASP A 5 -5.77 6.03 -16.16
C ASP A 5 -5.25 5.41 -14.86
N PRO A 6 -5.78 5.80 -13.68
CA PRO A 6 -5.37 5.23 -12.41
C PRO A 6 -5.63 3.74 -12.33
N LEU A 7 -4.67 3.03 -11.77
CA LEU A 7 -4.76 1.61 -11.46
C LEU A 7 -4.69 1.42 -9.95
N ASP A 8 -5.15 0.27 -9.51
CA ASP A 8 -5.13 -0.14 -8.12
C ASP A 8 -3.71 0.01 -7.53
N HIS A 9 -3.62 0.58 -6.32
CA HIS A 9 -2.38 0.91 -5.62
C HIS A 9 -1.50 2.01 -6.24
N ASP A 10 -1.96 2.72 -7.28
CA ASP A 10 -1.43 4.05 -7.58
C ASP A 10 -1.67 5.00 -6.39
N ILE A 11 -0.86 6.05 -6.29
CA ILE A 11 -1.03 7.08 -5.27
C ILE A 11 -1.37 8.41 -5.91
N LEU A 12 -2.38 9.08 -5.34
CA LEU A 12 -2.77 10.43 -5.71
C LEU A 12 -2.46 11.37 -4.54
N ILE A 13 -1.97 12.56 -4.85
CA ILE A 13 -1.74 13.63 -3.87
C ILE A 13 -2.60 14.83 -4.27
N ASP A 14 -3.39 15.35 -3.34
CA ASP A 14 -4.20 16.54 -3.58
C ASP A 14 -3.41 17.85 -3.42
N ARG A 15 -4.09 18.99 -3.58
CA ARG A 15 -3.45 20.32 -3.43
C ARG A 15 -3.00 20.63 -2.00
N GLU A 16 -3.56 19.95 -1.00
CA GLU A 16 -3.22 20.12 0.41
C GLU A 16 -2.10 19.16 0.85
N GLY A 17 -1.61 18.29 -0.04
CA GLY A 17 -0.58 17.30 0.27
C GLY A 17 -1.14 16.04 0.93
N LYS A 18 -2.46 15.83 0.97
CA LYS A 18 -3.06 14.59 1.45
C LYS A 18 -2.78 13.47 0.45
N VAL A 19 -2.53 12.27 0.97
CA VAL A 19 -2.11 11.11 0.20
C VAL A 19 -3.22 10.08 0.16
N TYR A 20 -3.65 9.75 -1.05
CA TYR A 20 -4.73 8.83 -1.34
C TYR A 20 -4.20 7.61 -2.09
N VAL A 21 -4.73 6.43 -1.76
CA VAL A 21 -4.43 5.17 -2.45
C VAL A 21 -5.61 4.80 -3.31
N VAL A 22 -5.36 4.60 -4.60
CA VAL A 22 -6.37 4.21 -5.59
C VAL A 22 -6.84 2.78 -5.33
N VAL A 23 -8.15 2.55 -5.46
CA VAL A 23 -8.78 1.23 -5.28
C VAL A 23 -9.47 0.81 -6.57
N GLY A 24 -9.08 -0.35 -7.10
CA GLY A 24 -9.57 -0.88 -8.36
C GLY A 24 -8.93 -0.20 -9.58
N ASN A 25 -9.30 -0.70 -10.77
CA ASN A 25 -8.73 -0.27 -12.05
C ASN A 25 -9.76 0.44 -12.94
N THR A 26 -10.92 0.80 -12.39
CA THR A 26 -12.02 1.39 -13.15
C THR A 26 -12.68 2.45 -12.28
N HIS A 27 -12.83 3.64 -12.85
CA HIS A 27 -13.27 4.82 -12.12
C HIS A 27 -14.27 5.63 -12.95
N PRO A 28 -15.25 6.26 -12.29
CA PRO A 28 -16.11 7.25 -12.93
C PRO A 28 -15.33 8.46 -13.47
N LEU A 29 -15.86 9.14 -14.49
CA LEU A 29 -15.14 10.21 -15.19
C LEU A 29 -14.67 11.37 -14.30
N ASN A 30 -15.43 11.70 -13.26
CA ASN A 30 -15.21 12.93 -12.48
C ASN A 30 -14.44 12.72 -11.17
N TYR A 31 -14.25 11.47 -10.76
CA TYR A 31 -13.58 11.15 -9.51
C TYR A 31 -12.94 9.77 -9.56
N ILE A 32 -11.84 9.63 -8.82
CA ILE A 32 -11.15 8.37 -8.64
C ILE A 32 -11.59 7.77 -7.31
N ILE A 33 -11.88 6.47 -7.31
CA ILE A 33 -12.14 5.73 -6.07
C ILE A 33 -10.80 5.56 -5.37
N ALA A 34 -10.61 6.25 -4.26
CA ALA A 34 -9.36 6.27 -3.54
C ALA A 34 -9.61 6.60 -2.07
N TYR A 35 -8.95 5.88 -1.15
CA TYR A 35 -9.03 6.19 0.27
C TYR A 35 -7.80 6.98 0.73
N ILE A 36 -8.02 7.92 1.62
CA ILE A 36 -6.98 8.69 2.26
C ILE A 36 -6.21 7.80 3.24
N LYS A 37 -4.89 7.80 3.09
CA LYS A 37 -3.98 7.03 3.93
C LYS A 37 -3.13 7.93 4.82
N TYR A 38 -2.70 9.08 4.30
CA TYR A 38 -1.88 10.04 5.05
C TYR A 38 -2.33 11.47 4.89
N VAL A 39 -2.13 12.27 5.94
CA VAL A 39 -2.30 13.73 5.93
C VAL A 39 -1.02 14.40 6.43
N PRO A 40 -0.67 15.59 5.92
CA PRO A 40 0.39 16.40 6.50
C PRO A 40 0.12 16.72 7.97
N THR A 41 1.17 16.78 8.77
CA THR A 41 1.07 17.06 10.21
C THR A 41 2.30 17.83 10.68
N TYR A 42 2.13 18.63 11.75
CA TYR A 42 3.26 19.28 12.42
C TYR A 42 3.95 18.38 13.45
N ARG A 43 3.34 17.24 13.78
CA ARG A 43 3.90 16.27 14.73
C ARG A 43 5.01 15.50 14.05
N ARG A 44 6.11 15.25 14.77
CA ARG A 44 7.17 14.37 14.27
C ARG A 44 6.64 12.93 14.18
N THR A 45 6.67 12.36 12.99
CA THR A 45 6.30 10.97 12.71
C THR A 45 7.42 10.27 11.93
N PRO A 46 7.38 8.93 11.82
CA PRO A 46 8.31 8.22 10.96
C PRO A 46 8.15 8.55 9.47
N TRP A 47 6.99 9.05 9.03
CA TRP A 47 6.74 9.37 7.63
C TRP A 47 7.08 10.83 7.36
N PHE A 48 8.17 11.07 6.64
CA PHE A 48 8.71 12.41 6.43
C PHE A 48 9.27 12.55 5.03
N LYS A 49 8.94 13.66 4.36
CA LYS A 49 9.46 13.99 3.03
C LYS A 49 9.53 15.51 2.86
N ASP A 50 10.65 16.01 2.35
CA ASP A 50 10.83 17.41 1.94
C ASP A 50 10.40 18.44 3.02
N GLY A 51 10.73 18.18 4.29
CA GLY A 51 10.38 19.08 5.39
C GLY A 51 8.99 18.86 6.01
N ILE A 52 8.18 17.97 5.43
CA ILE A 52 6.79 17.73 5.83
C ILE A 52 6.69 16.36 6.51
N TYR A 53 6.13 16.32 7.71
CA TYR A 53 5.73 15.08 8.38
C TYR A 53 4.33 14.68 7.96
N TYR A 54 4.08 13.38 7.95
CA TYR A 54 2.79 12.79 7.59
C TYR A 54 2.29 11.88 8.71
N GLU A 55 1.01 11.93 9.01
CA GLU A 55 0.37 10.96 9.89
C GLU A 55 -0.55 10.02 9.12
N ARG A 56 -0.54 8.75 9.50
CA ARG A 56 -1.45 7.76 8.95
C ARG A 56 -2.82 7.91 9.63
N VAL A 57 -3.82 8.37 8.86
CA VAL A 57 -5.20 8.59 9.35
C VAL A 57 -6.07 7.33 9.28
N LEU A 58 -5.67 6.36 8.45
CA LEU A 58 -6.27 5.02 8.40
C LEU A 58 -5.36 4.01 9.11
N LYS A 59 -5.52 3.87 10.42
CA LYS A 59 -4.72 3.02 11.31
C LYS A 59 -5.21 1.57 11.32
N VAL A 60 -6.51 1.37 11.16
CA VAL A 60 -7.19 0.09 10.96
C VAL A 60 -7.93 0.16 9.63
N TYR A 61 -7.62 -0.77 8.73
CA TYR A 61 -8.35 -0.93 7.47
C TYR A 61 -9.69 -1.62 7.75
N ASP A 62 -10.59 -0.93 8.44
CA ASP A 62 -11.96 -1.36 8.67
C ASP A 62 -12.96 -0.33 8.12
N VAL A 63 -14.18 -0.78 7.85
CA VAL A 63 -15.25 0.03 7.25
C VAL A 63 -15.65 1.20 8.17
N ARG A 64 -15.50 1.05 9.49
CA ARG A 64 -15.87 2.09 10.46
C ARG A 64 -14.87 3.25 10.41
N GLU A 65 -13.59 2.95 10.30
CA GLU A 65 -12.54 3.96 10.18
C GLU A 65 -12.57 4.62 8.81
N LEU A 66 -12.87 3.87 7.74
CA LEU A 66 -13.15 4.46 6.43
C LEU A 66 -14.34 5.43 6.47
N ARG A 67 -15.45 5.04 7.12
CA ARG A 67 -16.62 5.91 7.30
C ARG A 67 -16.30 7.15 8.14
N ARG A 68 -15.46 7.02 9.17
CA ARG A 68 -14.96 8.17 9.94
C ARG A 68 -14.11 9.11 9.08
N ASN A 69 -13.26 8.56 8.24
CA ASN A 69 -12.47 9.35 7.31
C ASN A 69 -13.35 10.07 6.28
N CYS A 70 -14.46 9.46 5.85
CA CYS A 70 -15.47 10.10 4.98
C CYS A 70 -16.12 11.36 5.59
N THR A 71 -16.04 11.53 6.91
CA THR A 71 -16.56 12.73 7.58
C THR A 71 -15.47 13.70 8.00
N GLU A 72 -14.27 13.20 8.32
CA GLU A 72 -13.21 14.02 8.91
C GLU A 72 -12.15 14.49 7.89
N TYR A 73 -11.87 13.71 6.84
CA TYR A 73 -10.66 13.91 6.03
C TYR A 73 -10.86 13.91 4.52
N GLN A 74 -11.88 13.20 4.03
CA GLN A 74 -12.11 13.01 2.60
C GLN A 74 -13.58 13.01 2.27
N GLU A 75 -13.90 13.29 1.02
CA GLU A 75 -15.25 13.12 0.48
C GLU A 75 -15.53 11.64 0.22
N CYS A 76 -16.78 11.24 0.44
CA CYS A 76 -17.29 9.95 0.00
C CYS A 76 -18.64 10.12 -0.68
N VAL A 77 -18.88 9.33 -1.73
CA VAL A 77 -20.12 9.35 -2.51
C VAL A 77 -20.74 7.96 -2.50
N TYR A 78 -22.07 7.88 -2.53
CA TYR A 78 -22.72 6.59 -2.68
C TYR A 78 -22.53 6.07 -4.10
N ASP A 79 -21.95 4.89 -4.21
CA ASP A 79 -21.76 4.18 -5.47
C ASP A 79 -22.88 3.14 -5.63
N PRO A 80 -23.79 3.28 -6.62
CA PRO A 80 -24.90 2.37 -6.79
C PRO A 80 -24.51 0.99 -7.33
N ILE A 81 -23.31 0.83 -7.91
CA ILE A 81 -22.79 -0.46 -8.38
C ILE A 81 -22.27 -1.27 -7.20
N LEU A 82 -21.56 -0.61 -6.28
CA LEU A 82 -21.05 -1.24 -5.06
C LEU A 82 -22.09 -1.30 -3.93
N ASP A 83 -23.22 -0.59 -4.08
CA ASP A 83 -24.24 -0.38 -3.05
C ASP A 83 -23.62 0.09 -1.71
N ALA A 84 -22.67 1.03 -1.80
CA ALA A 84 -21.88 1.45 -0.66
C ALA A 84 -21.42 2.91 -0.74
N LEU A 85 -21.24 3.51 0.43
CA LEU A 85 -20.56 4.80 0.54
C LEU A 85 -19.05 4.59 0.25
N THR A 86 -18.58 5.21 -0.82
CA THR A 86 -17.27 4.95 -1.42
C THR A 86 -16.38 6.18 -1.32
N PRO A 87 -15.13 6.05 -0.81
CA PRO A 87 -14.21 7.16 -0.72
C PRO A 87 -13.65 7.54 -2.07
N ILE A 88 -13.60 8.85 -2.32
CA ILE A 88 -13.21 9.38 -3.61
C ILE A 88 -12.26 10.57 -3.51
N LEU A 89 -11.52 10.80 -4.59
CA LEU A 89 -10.82 12.04 -4.85
C LEU A 89 -11.27 12.57 -6.21
N ARG A 90 -11.78 13.80 -6.24
CA ARG A 90 -12.22 14.42 -7.50
C ARG A 90 -11.03 14.69 -8.40
N VAL A 91 -11.16 14.44 -9.69
CA VAL A 91 -10.06 14.60 -10.66
C VAL A 91 -9.48 16.02 -10.64
N LYS A 92 -10.35 17.03 -10.47
CA LYS A 92 -9.96 18.44 -10.40
C LYS A 92 -9.07 18.81 -9.21
N ASP A 93 -9.01 17.97 -8.17
CA ASP A 93 -8.27 18.23 -6.93
C ASP A 93 -6.94 17.47 -6.89
N ILE A 94 -6.68 16.60 -7.88
CA ILE A 94 -5.43 15.82 -7.99
C ILE A 94 -4.27 16.72 -8.43
N MET A 95 -3.34 16.95 -7.51
CA MET A 95 -2.08 17.64 -7.79
C MET A 95 -1.07 16.69 -8.43
N GLN A 96 -0.81 15.53 -7.83
CA GLN A 96 0.18 14.55 -8.32
C GLN A 96 -0.40 13.15 -8.47
N HIS A 97 0.11 12.41 -9.46
CA HIS A 97 -0.17 11.00 -9.68
C HIS A 97 1.15 10.24 -9.66
N LEU A 98 1.35 9.40 -8.65
CA LEU A 98 2.54 8.59 -8.45
C LEU A 98 2.28 7.15 -8.89
N ILE A 99 3.12 6.65 -9.79
CA ILE A 99 2.99 5.33 -10.42
C ILE A 99 4.00 4.33 -9.82
N PRO A 100 3.56 3.17 -9.30
CA PRO A 100 4.44 2.20 -8.66
C PRO A 100 5.60 1.71 -9.54
N SER A 101 5.35 1.38 -10.81
CA SER A 101 6.37 0.89 -11.74
C SER A 101 7.41 1.96 -12.08
N THR A 102 6.97 3.22 -12.18
CA THR A 102 7.88 4.36 -12.43
C THR A 102 8.80 4.58 -11.24
N ARG A 103 8.26 4.55 -10.01
CA ARG A 103 9.09 4.67 -8.81
C ARG A 103 10.07 3.52 -8.70
N LEU A 104 9.65 2.29 -8.97
CA LEU A 104 10.53 1.14 -8.87
C LEU A 104 11.74 1.30 -9.78
N LYS A 105 11.55 1.73 -11.04
CA LYS A 105 12.64 2.00 -11.98
C LYS A 105 13.64 3.04 -11.45
N VAL A 106 13.16 4.09 -10.77
CA VAL A 106 14.03 5.09 -10.12
C VAL A 106 14.84 4.44 -8.98
N VAL A 107 14.19 3.67 -8.11
CA VAL A 107 14.85 3.02 -6.97
C VAL A 107 15.89 2.00 -7.42
N LEU A 108 15.59 1.18 -8.44
CA LEU A 108 16.53 0.20 -8.99
C LEU A 108 17.79 0.85 -9.58
N LYS A 109 17.65 2.05 -10.15
CA LYS A 109 18.77 2.80 -10.72
C LYS A 109 19.62 3.47 -9.64
N GLU A 110 18.99 4.04 -8.62
CA GLU A 110 19.66 4.85 -7.61
C GLU A 110 18.99 4.68 -6.23
N PRO A 111 19.29 3.59 -5.50
CA PRO A 111 18.72 3.35 -4.18
C PRO A 111 19.36 4.26 -3.14
N LYS A 112 18.55 5.08 -2.47
CA LYS A 112 19.01 6.18 -1.59
C LYS A 112 19.32 5.74 -0.17
N ASP A 113 18.75 4.64 0.30
CA ASP A 113 18.91 4.15 1.66
C ASP A 113 18.87 2.61 1.75
N GLU A 114 18.96 2.09 2.98
CA GLU A 114 18.99 0.65 3.23
C GLU A 114 17.70 -0.07 2.82
N LEU A 115 16.54 0.57 2.96
CA LEU A 115 15.26 -0.04 2.60
C LEU A 115 15.11 -0.10 1.08
N GLU A 116 15.51 0.95 0.37
CA GLU A 116 15.57 0.97 -1.09
C GLU A 116 16.60 -0.03 -1.64
N ARG A 117 17.75 -0.20 -0.98
CA ARG A 117 18.72 -1.25 -1.32
C ARG A 117 18.14 -2.65 -1.12
N LYS A 118 17.43 -2.90 -0.02
CA LYS A 118 16.72 -4.16 0.23
C LYS A 118 15.65 -4.45 -0.83
N LEU A 119 14.87 -3.44 -1.21
CA LEU A 119 13.91 -3.53 -2.31
C LEU A 119 14.60 -3.88 -3.63
N THR A 120 15.75 -3.27 -3.91
CA THR A 120 16.54 -3.56 -5.12
C THR A 120 17.01 -5.02 -5.13
N SER A 121 17.60 -5.50 -4.02
CA SER A 121 18.01 -6.90 -3.87
C SER A 121 16.84 -7.87 -4.06
N LEU A 122 15.70 -7.60 -3.43
CA LEU A 122 14.47 -8.39 -3.57
C LEU A 122 14.03 -8.48 -5.04
N CYS A 123 14.02 -7.36 -5.77
CA CYS A 123 13.60 -7.34 -7.17
C CYS A 123 14.58 -8.09 -8.08
N LEU A 124 15.90 -7.95 -7.87
CA LEU A 124 16.91 -8.68 -8.64
C LEU A 124 16.85 -10.19 -8.40
N GLU A 125 16.55 -10.61 -7.17
CA GLU A 125 16.36 -12.03 -6.83
C GLU A 125 15.08 -12.59 -7.45
N LEU A 126 13.98 -11.84 -7.44
CA LEU A 126 12.76 -12.22 -8.16
C LEU A 126 13.00 -12.31 -9.67
N TYR A 127 13.79 -11.40 -10.23
CA TYR A 127 14.16 -11.41 -11.63
C TYR A 127 14.99 -12.64 -12.02
N SER A 128 15.97 -13.02 -11.21
CA SER A 128 16.76 -14.24 -11.46
C SER A 128 15.92 -15.52 -11.42
N LEU A 129 14.77 -15.48 -10.75
CA LEU A 129 13.79 -16.57 -10.70
C LEU A 129 12.71 -16.48 -11.79
N GLY A 130 12.80 -15.49 -12.69
CA GLY A 130 11.96 -15.35 -13.88
C GLY A 130 10.73 -14.46 -13.71
N VAL A 131 10.67 -13.59 -12.70
CA VAL A 131 9.66 -12.53 -12.58
C VAL A 131 10.17 -11.28 -13.31
N SER A 132 9.46 -10.82 -14.34
CA SER A 132 9.88 -9.62 -15.08
C SER A 132 9.87 -8.38 -14.20
N ILE A 133 10.91 -7.55 -14.28
CA ILE A 133 10.98 -6.25 -13.58
C ILE A 133 9.93 -5.28 -14.12
N ASP A 134 9.59 -5.35 -15.42
CA ASP A 134 8.58 -4.46 -16.02
C ASP A 134 7.16 -4.74 -15.51
N ASP A 135 6.94 -5.93 -14.94
CA ASP A 135 5.69 -6.33 -14.30
C ASP A 135 5.67 -6.02 -12.79
N LEU A 136 6.68 -5.34 -12.27
CA LEU A 136 6.77 -4.97 -10.86
C LEU A 136 6.59 -3.46 -10.64
N GLY A 137 6.05 -3.12 -9.49
CA GLY A 137 6.00 -1.76 -8.97
C GLY A 137 6.19 -1.73 -7.46
N VAL A 138 6.57 -0.58 -6.93
CA VAL A 138 6.62 -0.34 -5.48
C VAL A 138 5.57 0.69 -5.10
N THR A 139 4.73 0.39 -4.10
CA THR A 139 3.68 1.29 -3.61
C THR A 139 3.99 1.77 -2.17
N GLY A 140 2.98 2.26 -1.45
CA GLY A 140 3.08 2.62 -0.05
C GLY A 140 4.04 3.79 0.21
N SER A 141 4.74 3.73 1.33
CA SER A 141 5.59 4.86 1.77
C SER A 141 6.80 5.09 0.87
N ILE A 142 7.31 4.05 0.21
CA ILE A 142 8.43 4.14 -0.75
C ILE A 142 8.00 4.86 -2.02
N LEU A 143 6.77 4.60 -2.51
CA LEU A 143 6.19 5.31 -3.65
C LEU A 143 6.09 6.81 -3.41
N VAL A 144 5.62 7.20 -2.23
CA VAL A 144 5.57 8.61 -1.85
C VAL A 144 6.97 9.18 -1.64
N GLY A 145 7.93 8.35 -1.21
CA GLY A 145 9.29 8.77 -0.84
C GLY A 145 9.36 9.35 0.58
N MET A 146 8.47 8.91 1.46
CA MET A 146 8.40 9.33 2.86
C MET A 146 8.67 8.19 3.84
N HIS A 147 9.24 7.08 3.36
CA HIS A 147 9.51 5.90 4.17
C HIS A 147 10.60 6.17 5.20
N ASN A 148 10.52 5.46 6.32
CA ASN A 148 11.58 5.38 7.30
C ASN A 148 12.34 4.07 7.13
N PRO A 149 13.66 4.07 6.81
CA PRO A 149 14.40 2.85 6.52
C PRO A 149 14.41 1.82 7.66
N LYS A 150 14.20 2.25 8.92
CA LYS A 150 14.19 1.37 10.09
C LYS A 150 12.81 0.82 10.45
N MET A 151 11.73 1.42 9.95
CA MET A 151 10.37 1.13 10.40
C MET A 151 9.39 0.77 9.28
N SER A 152 9.67 1.18 8.05
CA SER A 152 8.77 0.96 6.92
C SER A 152 9.00 -0.40 6.28
N ASP A 153 7.92 -0.97 5.77
CA ASP A 153 7.89 -2.19 4.99
C ASP A 153 8.03 -1.90 3.48
N ILE A 154 8.23 -2.99 2.72
CA ILE A 154 8.21 -2.97 1.27
C ILE A 154 6.83 -3.44 0.80
N ASP A 155 6.11 -2.57 0.11
CA ASP A 155 4.85 -2.89 -0.55
C ASP A 155 5.09 -3.04 -2.06
N LEU A 156 5.02 -4.27 -2.59
CA LEU A 156 5.15 -4.55 -4.03
C LEU A 156 3.78 -4.68 -4.70
N VAL A 157 3.70 -4.21 -5.94
CA VAL A 157 2.61 -4.47 -6.88
C VAL A 157 3.15 -5.36 -7.99
N VAL A 158 2.41 -6.43 -8.34
CA VAL A 158 2.75 -7.32 -9.45
C VAL A 158 1.64 -7.20 -10.50
N TYR A 159 2.01 -6.74 -11.70
CA TYR A 159 1.11 -6.54 -12.81
C TYR A 159 0.99 -7.80 -13.66
N GLY A 160 -0.24 -8.15 -14.07
CA GLY A 160 -0.50 -9.30 -14.93
C GLY A 160 -0.60 -10.63 -14.18
N TRP A 161 -1.55 -11.47 -14.59
CA TRP A 161 -1.85 -12.73 -13.89
C TRP A 161 -0.73 -13.78 -14.04
N LEU A 162 -0.03 -13.80 -15.18
CA LEU A 162 1.11 -14.69 -15.40
C LEU A 162 2.26 -14.38 -14.43
N SER A 163 2.60 -13.10 -14.30
CA SER A 163 3.67 -12.64 -13.42
C SER A 163 3.27 -12.78 -11.95
N ALA A 164 2.01 -12.55 -11.60
CA ALA A 164 1.49 -12.86 -10.27
C ALA A 164 1.58 -14.36 -9.94
N LYS A 165 1.21 -15.25 -10.86
CA LYS A 165 1.36 -16.70 -10.69
C LYS A 165 2.82 -17.07 -10.48
N LYS A 166 3.71 -16.58 -11.34
CA LYS A 166 5.15 -16.83 -11.25
C LYS A 166 5.74 -16.33 -9.92
N PHE A 167 5.39 -15.12 -9.51
CA PHE A 167 5.75 -14.56 -8.21
C PHE A 167 5.34 -15.49 -7.06
N MET A 168 4.09 -15.97 -7.07
CA MET A 168 3.59 -16.87 -6.03
C MET A 168 4.28 -18.24 -6.00
N GLU A 169 4.76 -18.73 -7.14
CA GLU A 169 5.57 -19.95 -7.22
C GLU A 169 6.95 -19.75 -6.58
N VAL A 170 7.58 -18.61 -6.85
CA VAL A 170 8.99 -18.37 -6.50
C VAL A 170 9.22 -17.67 -5.15
N ILE A 171 8.23 -16.97 -4.60
CA ILE A 171 8.39 -16.13 -3.39
C ILE A 171 8.93 -16.92 -2.18
N ARG A 172 8.69 -18.23 -2.10
CA ARG A 172 9.21 -19.09 -1.01
C ARG A 172 10.73 -19.31 -1.08
N HIS A 173 11.35 -19.09 -2.24
CA HIS A 173 12.81 -19.13 -2.36
C HIS A 173 13.44 -17.84 -1.83
N VAL A 174 12.73 -16.73 -1.99
CA VAL A 174 13.19 -15.36 -1.70
C VAL A 174 12.85 -14.90 -0.29
N ALA A 175 11.77 -15.44 0.28
CA ALA A 175 11.22 -14.98 1.53
C ALA A 175 10.71 -16.15 2.38
N GLU A 176 10.86 -16.03 3.70
CA GLU A 176 10.48 -17.07 4.66
C GLU A 176 9.15 -16.74 5.33
N PRO A 177 8.33 -17.74 5.68
CA PRO A 177 7.15 -17.49 6.49
C PRO A 177 7.52 -16.79 7.80
N LEU A 178 6.72 -15.80 8.21
CA LEU A 178 6.93 -15.15 9.50
C LEU A 178 6.88 -16.17 10.66
N PRO A 179 7.69 -15.97 11.73
CA PRO A 179 7.68 -16.86 12.88
C PRO A 179 6.26 -17.07 13.43
N ARG A 180 5.89 -18.31 13.73
CA ARG A 180 4.54 -18.64 14.25
C ARG A 180 4.16 -17.81 15.48
N THR A 181 5.13 -17.49 16.33
CA THR A 181 4.94 -16.62 17.51
C THR A 181 4.57 -15.19 17.12
N TYR A 182 5.19 -14.64 16.08
CA TYR A 182 4.84 -13.35 15.52
C TYR A 182 3.44 -13.38 14.92
N VAL A 183 3.14 -14.38 14.09
CA VAL A 183 1.80 -14.53 13.47
C VAL A 183 0.71 -14.60 14.53
N LYS A 184 0.87 -15.42 15.58
CA LYS A 184 -0.06 -15.51 16.72
C LYS A 184 -0.26 -14.15 17.40
N ARG A 185 0.82 -13.40 17.62
CA ARG A 185 0.76 -12.07 18.24
C ARG A 185 -0.04 -11.09 17.40
N VAL A 186 0.19 -11.07 16.08
CA VAL A 186 -0.55 -10.18 15.20
C VAL A 186 -2.00 -10.60 15.09
N VAL A 187 -2.30 -11.88 14.92
CA VAL A 187 -3.70 -12.36 14.88
C VAL A 187 -4.45 -11.95 16.16
N LYS A 188 -3.86 -12.18 17.35
CA LYS A 188 -4.45 -11.73 18.62
C LYS A 188 -4.73 -10.23 18.63
N ARG A 189 -3.74 -9.41 18.22
CA ARG A 189 -3.88 -7.95 18.17
C ARG A 189 -5.00 -7.52 17.21
N GLU A 190 -5.05 -8.12 16.02
CA GLU A 190 -6.02 -7.79 14.98
C GLU A 190 -7.45 -8.21 15.36
N PHE A 191 -7.59 -9.32 16.10
CA PHE A 191 -8.88 -9.76 16.66
C PHE A 191 -9.35 -8.81 17.76
N SER A 192 -8.46 -8.46 18.71
CA SER A 192 -8.78 -7.49 19.77
C SER A 192 -9.22 -6.14 19.21
N LYS A 193 -8.54 -5.62 18.18
CA LYS A 193 -8.95 -4.37 17.49
C LYS A 193 -10.34 -4.44 16.88
N ARG A 194 -10.77 -5.62 16.44
CA ARG A 194 -12.06 -5.84 15.77
C ARG A 194 -13.17 -6.29 16.73
N GLY A 195 -12.86 -6.50 18.01
CA GLY A 195 -13.81 -7.05 18.98
C GLY A 195 -14.15 -8.52 18.75
N LEU A 196 -13.28 -9.26 18.06
CA LEU A 196 -13.48 -10.68 17.74
C LEU A 196 -12.95 -11.57 18.87
N ASP A 197 -13.65 -12.68 19.14
CA ASP A 197 -13.22 -13.66 20.14
C ASP A 197 -11.87 -14.27 19.74
N PRO A 198 -10.82 -14.16 20.59
CA PRO A 198 -9.51 -14.74 20.31
C PRO A 198 -9.51 -16.25 20.04
N ARG A 199 -10.55 -16.99 20.47
CA ARG A 199 -10.72 -18.43 20.21
C ARG A 199 -11.05 -18.72 18.74
N LEU A 200 -11.62 -17.76 18.02
CA LEU A 200 -11.90 -17.91 16.59
C LEU A 200 -10.61 -18.00 15.74
N LYS A 201 -9.45 -17.61 16.27
CA LYS A 201 -8.16 -17.68 15.55
C LYS A 201 -7.81 -19.08 15.07
N ASP A 202 -8.27 -20.12 15.78
CA ASP A 202 -7.97 -21.52 15.49
C ASP A 202 -8.92 -22.10 14.40
N HIS A 203 -9.98 -21.36 14.07
CA HIS A 203 -10.96 -21.68 13.03
C HIS A 203 -10.84 -20.80 11.77
N VAL A 204 -10.15 -19.67 11.87
CA VAL A 204 -9.84 -18.82 10.71
C VAL A 204 -8.62 -19.40 10.00
N LEU A 205 -8.82 -19.88 8.78
CA LEU A 205 -7.74 -20.33 7.88
C LEU A 205 -6.60 -19.29 7.91
N PRO A 206 -5.32 -19.70 8.03
CA PRO A 206 -4.21 -18.77 7.89
C PRO A 206 -4.04 -18.38 6.42
N ILE A 207 -4.97 -17.60 5.86
CA ILE A 207 -4.86 -16.99 4.52
C ILE A 207 -3.98 -15.74 4.59
N CYS A 208 -2.89 -15.81 5.35
CA CYS A 208 -1.89 -14.77 5.41
C CYS A 208 -0.53 -15.45 5.32
N LYS A 209 -0.12 -15.71 4.07
CA LYS A 209 1.29 -15.95 3.77
C LYS A 209 2.02 -14.61 3.94
N ARG A 210 2.32 -14.26 5.19
CA ARG A 210 3.22 -13.15 5.48
C ARG A 210 4.64 -13.68 5.41
N PHE A 211 5.44 -13.01 4.61
CA PHE A 211 6.82 -13.39 4.39
C PHE A 211 7.77 -12.32 4.93
N MET A 212 8.95 -12.75 5.36
CA MET A 212 10.10 -11.91 5.65
C MET A 212 11.12 -12.14 4.53
N TYR A 213 11.55 -11.05 3.89
CA TYR A 213 12.65 -11.13 2.94
C TYR A 213 13.92 -11.62 3.65
N LYS A 214 14.67 -12.53 3.01
CA LYS A 214 15.84 -13.16 3.61
C LYS A 214 17.07 -12.24 3.68
N GLY A 215 17.13 -11.22 2.82
CA GLY A 215 18.27 -10.31 2.67
C GLY A 215 18.16 -8.98 3.41
#